data_AF-A0A1A7ZVL6-F1
#
_entry.id   AF-A0A1A7ZVL6-F1
#
_cell.length_a   1.000
_cell.length_b   1.000
_cell.length_c   1.000
_cell.angle_alpha   90.00
_cell.angle_beta   90.00
_cell.angle_gamma   90.00
#
_symmetry.space_group_name_H-M   'P 1'
#
loop_
_entity.id
_entity.type
_entity.pdbx_description
1 polymer ?
#
loop_
_entity_poly.entity_id
_entity_poly.type
_entity_poly.pdbx_seq_one_letter_code
_entity_poly.pdbx_strand_id
1 'polypeptide(L)'
;EFYGLRAPDEIFEDYQYLLKVSDSCNWIGEVNGAINQANRIRIVDFILHQTFVNSKDNLEKLISEDVFETTFCLHERKTQKELREEWARWSALFTAQPVNKIKEYFGEKVALYYLWLGWYTKLLVPAAALGVVVFLYALAFFNTNPLIKEVCHSNITMCPRCDDDRCPVWQLSVTCTYAKVSHLFDNEGTVAFAMFMAIWATLFLEFWKRIRATHVSAWHVYDWCEEEEELIMEIVNNPDCEAKQFSHSYLQSTLVLILITLMLIVIIGFTHALVVFRVVAAPLMSQSDWKLLKEHANIAAVLLGAVLHYITIQIMNRVNRWVSHKLCDIEKLNSSAAKERSFTVKMFT
;
A
#
# COMPACT_ATOMS: atom_id res chain seq x y z
N GLU A 1 8.29 17.19 -39.15
CA GLU A 1 8.06 15.87 -39.76
C GLU A 1 7.48 14.95 -38.70
N PHE A 2 6.44 14.19 -39.02
CA PHE A 2 5.97 13.13 -38.12
C PHE A 2 6.70 11.85 -38.52
N TYR A 3 7.52 11.32 -37.62
CA TYR A 3 8.08 9.99 -37.77
C TYR A 3 6.97 9.00 -37.38
N GLY A 4 6.45 8.28 -38.37
CA GLY A 4 5.44 7.24 -38.14
C GLY A 4 6.09 5.87 -38.15
N LEU A 5 5.93 5.11 -37.07
CA LEU A 5 6.19 3.68 -37.07
C LEU A 5 4.98 3.00 -37.70
N ARG A 6 5.19 2.25 -38.79
CA ARG A 6 4.16 1.37 -39.36
C ARG A 6 4.40 -0.03 -38.80
N ALA A 7 3.48 -0.49 -37.98
CA ALA A 7 3.45 -1.89 -37.58
C ALA A 7 3.07 -2.77 -38.80
N PRO A 8 3.67 -3.96 -38.95
CA PRO A 8 3.18 -4.99 -39.87
C PRO A 8 1.70 -5.29 -39.63
N ASP A 9 0.95 -5.55 -40.70
CA ASP A 9 -0.47 -5.88 -40.60
C ASP A 9 -0.69 -7.19 -39.79
N GLU A 10 0.28 -8.10 -39.82
CA GLU A 10 0.32 -9.37 -39.09
C GLU A 10 0.22 -9.19 -37.56
N ILE A 11 0.84 -8.13 -36.99
CA ILE A 11 0.83 -7.89 -35.54
C ILE A 11 -0.59 -7.67 -35.01
N PHE A 12 -1.47 -7.07 -35.81
CA PHE A 12 -2.85 -6.85 -35.40
C PHE A 12 -3.66 -8.16 -35.44
N GLU A 13 -3.39 -9.03 -36.41
CA GLU A 13 -3.98 -10.37 -36.47
C GLU A 13 -3.49 -11.25 -35.31
N ASP A 14 -2.19 -11.18 -34.99
CA ASP A 14 -1.59 -11.88 -33.85
C ASP A 14 -2.21 -11.42 -32.54
N TYR A 15 -2.36 -10.11 -32.32
CA TYR A 15 -3.02 -9.59 -31.13
C TYR A 15 -4.47 -10.06 -31.01
N GLN A 16 -5.23 -10.06 -32.11
CA GLN A 16 -6.60 -10.58 -32.12
C GLN A 16 -6.66 -12.08 -31.84
N TYR A 17 -5.73 -12.85 -32.41
CA TYR A 17 -5.59 -14.26 -32.15
C TYR A 17 -5.27 -14.52 -30.68
N LEU A 18 -4.37 -13.74 -30.09
CA LEU A 18 -3.96 -13.85 -28.70
C LEU A 18 -5.08 -13.49 -27.71
N LEU A 19 -5.87 -12.46 -28.02
CA LEU A 19 -7.10 -12.17 -27.29
C LEU A 19 -8.12 -13.31 -27.37
N LYS A 20 -8.15 -14.04 -28.50
CA LYS A 20 -9.06 -15.17 -28.72
C LYS A 20 -8.58 -16.46 -28.06
N VAL A 21 -7.28 -16.69 -27.97
CA VAL A 21 -6.65 -17.87 -27.35
C VAL A 21 -6.57 -17.74 -25.84
N SER A 22 -6.47 -16.53 -25.30
CA SER A 22 -6.41 -16.31 -23.85
C SER A 22 -7.71 -16.60 -23.10
N ASP A 23 -8.81 -16.93 -23.81
CA ASP A 23 -10.16 -17.34 -23.32
C ASP A 23 -10.77 -16.50 -22.17
N SER A 24 -10.12 -15.41 -21.80
CA SER A 24 -10.51 -14.43 -20.78
C SER A 24 -11.03 -13.14 -21.41
N CYS A 25 -11.24 -13.14 -22.73
CA CYS A 25 -12.05 -12.17 -23.45
C CYS A 25 -12.71 -12.89 -24.62
N ASN A 26 -13.80 -13.61 -24.34
CA ASN A 26 -14.70 -14.06 -25.41
C ASN A 26 -15.19 -12.81 -26.14
N TRP A 27 -14.56 -12.47 -27.27
CA TRP A 27 -14.97 -11.42 -28.19
C TRP A 27 -16.22 -11.91 -28.93
N ILE A 28 -17.31 -12.11 -28.19
CA ILE A 28 -18.63 -12.33 -28.75
C ILE A 28 -19.42 -11.06 -28.49
N GLY A 29 -19.24 -10.12 -29.43
CA GLY A 29 -20.21 -9.08 -29.71
C GLY A 29 -20.25 -7.91 -28.74
N GLU A 30 -19.30 -6.98 -28.88
CA GLU A 30 -19.73 -5.58 -28.91
C GLU A 30 -20.51 -5.39 -30.22
N VAL A 31 -21.82 -5.62 -30.10
CA VAL A 31 -22.85 -5.24 -31.04
C VAL A 31 -22.62 -3.77 -31.41
N ASN A 32 -22.16 -3.53 -32.63
CA ASN A 32 -22.05 -2.24 -33.30
C ASN A 32 -21.00 -1.24 -32.74
N GLY A 33 -19.72 -1.47 -33.06
CA GLY A 33 -19.00 -0.46 -33.87
C GLY A 33 -17.99 0.50 -33.22
N ALA A 34 -17.58 0.37 -31.95
CA ALA A 34 -16.47 1.18 -31.45
C ALA A 34 -15.65 0.49 -30.37
N ILE A 35 -14.39 0.13 -30.67
CA ILE A 35 -13.41 -0.32 -29.68
C ILE A 35 -13.23 0.81 -28.65
N ASN A 36 -13.46 0.51 -27.37
CA ASN A 36 -13.26 1.46 -26.28
C ASN A 36 -11.86 2.09 -26.32
N GLN A 37 -11.73 3.37 -25.97
CA GLN A 37 -10.46 4.10 -26.00
C GLN A 37 -9.39 3.41 -25.15
N ALA A 38 -9.73 2.88 -23.97
CA ALA A 38 -8.80 2.12 -23.13
C ALA A 38 -8.25 0.88 -23.85
N ASN A 39 -9.10 0.15 -24.58
CA ASN A 39 -8.68 -1.02 -25.36
C ASN A 39 -7.82 -0.61 -26.56
N ARG A 40 -8.15 0.51 -27.23
CA ARG A 40 -7.31 1.06 -28.32
C ARG A 40 -5.92 1.45 -27.81
N ILE A 41 -5.87 2.09 -26.65
CA ILE A 41 -4.60 2.46 -26.00
C ILE A 41 -3.81 1.20 -25.66
N ARG A 42 -4.44 0.17 -25.07
CA ARG A 42 -3.79 -1.12 -24.76
C ARG A 42 -3.21 -1.78 -26.01
N ILE A 43 -3.94 -1.78 -27.13
CA ILE A 43 -3.46 -2.29 -28.42
C ILE A 43 -2.24 -1.52 -28.90
N VAL A 44 -2.29 -0.18 -28.87
CA VAL A 44 -1.17 0.64 -29.36
C VAL A 44 0.06 0.49 -28.46
N ASP A 45 -0.14 0.50 -27.14
CA ASP A 45 0.93 0.29 -26.17
C ASP A 45 1.61 -1.07 -26.36
N PHE A 46 0.80 -2.10 -26.59
CA PHE A 46 1.27 -3.44 -26.95
C PHE A 46 2.11 -3.44 -28.23
N ILE A 47 1.61 -2.84 -29.31
CA ILE A 47 2.33 -2.78 -30.59
C ILE A 47 3.68 -2.07 -30.39
N LEU A 48 3.68 -0.94 -29.67
CA LEU A 48 4.88 -0.14 -29.47
C LEU A 48 5.99 -0.90 -28.70
N HIS A 49 5.62 -1.70 -27.70
CA HIS A 49 6.59 -2.50 -26.95
C HIS A 49 7.13 -3.71 -27.72
N GLN A 50 6.39 -4.16 -28.74
CA GLN A 50 6.72 -5.38 -29.49
C GLN A 50 7.31 -5.11 -30.87
N THR A 51 7.14 -3.92 -31.42
CA THR A 51 7.79 -3.54 -32.66
C THR A 51 9.29 -3.36 -32.43
N PHE A 52 10.09 -4.23 -33.04
CA PHE A 52 11.54 -4.06 -33.13
C PHE A 52 11.89 -3.26 -34.39
N VAL A 53 12.83 -2.33 -34.26
CA VAL A 53 13.44 -1.68 -35.43
C VAL A 53 14.35 -2.69 -36.14
N ASN A 54 14.65 -2.49 -37.43
CA ASN A 54 15.60 -3.33 -38.19
C ASN A 54 16.97 -3.56 -37.49
N SER A 55 17.33 -2.68 -36.54
CA SER A 55 18.51 -2.76 -35.67
C SER A 55 18.34 -3.76 -34.48
N LYS A 56 17.18 -4.41 -34.34
CA LYS A 56 16.73 -5.21 -33.19
C LYS A 56 16.56 -4.43 -31.88
N ASP A 57 16.41 -3.11 -31.96
CA ASP A 57 16.18 -2.25 -30.80
C ASP A 57 14.68 -2.16 -30.48
N ASN A 58 14.33 -2.33 -29.20
CA ASN A 58 12.97 -2.18 -28.67
C ASN A 58 12.75 -0.77 -28.10
N LEU A 59 11.48 -0.41 -27.85
CA LEU A 59 11.12 0.91 -27.31
C LEU A 59 11.84 1.24 -26.00
N GLU A 60 11.94 0.28 -25.08
CA GLU A 60 12.60 0.48 -23.78
C GLU A 60 14.08 0.85 -23.95
N LYS A 61 14.78 0.20 -24.87
CA LYS A 61 16.18 0.50 -25.17
C LYS A 61 16.32 1.89 -25.78
N LEU A 62 15.43 2.28 -26.70
CA LEU A 62 15.44 3.61 -27.31
C LEU A 62 15.17 4.73 -26.29
N ILE A 63 14.32 4.47 -25.29
CA ILE A 63 14.12 5.39 -24.16
C ILE A 63 15.38 5.44 -23.28
N SER A 64 16.01 4.29 -23.01
CA SER A 64 17.23 4.23 -22.20
C SER A 64 18.45 4.90 -22.85
N GLU A 65 18.48 4.94 -24.19
CA GLU A 65 19.50 5.60 -25.00
C GLU A 65 19.17 7.09 -25.26
N ASP A 66 18.13 7.62 -24.62
CA ASP A 66 17.69 9.02 -24.72
C ASP A 66 17.30 9.46 -26.15
N VAL A 67 16.91 8.49 -27.00
CA VAL A 67 16.35 8.75 -28.34
C VAL A 67 14.90 9.23 -28.22
N PHE A 68 14.15 8.65 -27.27
CA PHE A 68 12.82 9.09 -26.88
C PHE A 68 12.82 9.51 -25.40
N GLU A 69 12.30 10.71 -25.10
CA GLU A 69 12.23 11.20 -23.72
C GLU A 69 11.20 10.43 -22.88
N THR A 70 9.99 10.22 -23.41
CA THR A 70 8.91 9.55 -22.67
C THR A 70 7.78 9.11 -23.60
N THR A 71 6.99 8.13 -23.15
CA THR A 71 5.77 7.65 -23.80
C THR A 71 4.58 7.78 -22.85
N PHE A 72 3.47 8.33 -23.34
CA PHE A 72 2.26 8.49 -22.55
C PHE A 72 1.01 8.53 -23.44
N CYS A 73 -0.13 8.19 -22.83
CA CYS A 73 -1.42 8.17 -23.50
C CYS A 73 -2.13 9.52 -23.41
N LEU A 74 -2.83 9.93 -24.46
CA LEU A 74 -3.61 11.17 -24.45
C LEU A 74 -4.98 10.95 -23.79
N HIS A 75 -5.32 11.82 -22.84
CA HIS A 75 -6.65 11.86 -22.21
C HIS A 75 -7.69 12.53 -23.11
N GLU A 76 -8.88 11.95 -23.18
CA GLU A 76 -10.02 12.61 -23.82
C GLU A 76 -10.67 13.61 -22.86
N ARG A 77 -10.63 14.90 -23.21
CA ARG A 77 -11.04 15.99 -22.31
C ARG A 77 -12.51 15.93 -21.89
N LYS A 78 -13.39 15.44 -22.77
CA LYS A 78 -14.84 15.40 -22.52
C LYS A 78 -15.18 14.35 -21.47
N THR A 79 -14.77 13.11 -21.68
CA THR A 79 -14.96 11.99 -20.75
C THR A 79 -14.24 12.24 -19.42
N GLN A 80 -13.03 12.82 -19.45
CA GLN A 80 -12.32 13.23 -18.23
C GLN A 80 -13.12 14.25 -17.41
N LYS A 81 -13.72 15.27 -18.06
CA LYS A 81 -14.50 16.30 -17.38
C LYS A 81 -15.76 15.71 -16.77
N GLU A 82 -16.48 14.86 -17.50
CA GLU A 82 -17.67 14.16 -17.03
C GLU A 82 -17.34 13.27 -15.82
N LEU A 83 -16.28 12.45 -15.89
CA LEU A 83 -15.86 11.59 -14.78
C LEU A 83 -15.40 12.41 -13.56
N ARG A 84 -14.67 13.50 -13.77
CA ARG A 84 -14.26 14.40 -12.69
C ARG A 84 -15.47 15.02 -12.01
N GLU A 85 -16.48 15.39 -12.79
CA GLU A 85 -17.72 15.94 -12.29
C GLU A 85 -18.50 14.87 -11.49
N GLU A 86 -18.71 13.68 -12.00
CA GLU A 86 -19.52 12.68 -11.31
C GLU A 86 -18.85 12.10 -10.07
N TRP A 87 -17.52 11.95 -10.09
CA TRP A 87 -16.80 11.17 -9.08
C TRP A 87 -15.70 11.94 -8.34
N ALA A 88 -14.80 12.64 -9.03
CA ALA A 88 -13.63 13.29 -8.41
C ALA A 88 -13.90 14.70 -7.86
N ARG A 89 -15.06 14.90 -7.20
CA ARG A 89 -15.42 16.14 -6.47
C ARG A 89 -15.58 15.86 -4.98
N TRP A 90 -15.20 16.81 -4.13
CA TRP A 90 -15.42 16.73 -2.68
C TRP A 90 -16.91 16.53 -2.31
N SER A 91 -17.83 17.08 -3.11
CA SER A 91 -19.27 16.89 -2.94
C SER A 91 -19.74 15.46 -3.24
N ALA A 92 -18.98 14.70 -4.03
CA ALA A 92 -19.32 13.34 -4.44
C ALA A 92 -18.85 12.27 -3.41
N LEU A 93 -18.25 12.66 -2.29
CA LEU A 93 -17.72 11.74 -1.28
C LEU A 93 -18.79 10.75 -0.74
N PHE A 94 -20.04 11.19 -0.63
CA PHE A 94 -21.16 10.38 -0.14
C PHE A 94 -21.95 9.67 -1.27
N THR A 95 -21.53 9.84 -2.51
CA THR A 95 -22.18 9.19 -3.65
C THR A 95 -21.54 7.84 -3.95
N ALA A 96 -22.32 6.93 -4.55
CA ALA A 96 -21.77 5.65 -4.99
C ALA A 96 -20.76 5.87 -6.13
N GLN A 97 -19.62 5.19 -6.04
CA GLN A 97 -18.57 5.31 -7.07
C GLN A 97 -19.04 4.68 -8.39
N PRO A 98 -18.89 5.37 -9.54
CA PRO A 98 -19.27 4.84 -10.84
C PRO A 98 -18.18 3.92 -11.41
N VAL A 99 -18.05 2.71 -10.85
CA VAL A 99 -16.94 1.79 -11.16
C VAL A 99 -16.85 1.43 -12.64
N ASN A 100 -17.98 1.25 -13.33
CA ASN A 100 -17.98 0.92 -14.76
C ASN A 100 -17.39 2.05 -15.63
N LYS A 101 -17.68 3.33 -15.32
CA LYS A 101 -17.11 4.47 -16.03
C LYS A 101 -15.60 4.63 -15.75
N ILE A 102 -15.19 4.33 -14.52
CA ILE A 102 -13.76 4.29 -14.16
C ILE A 102 -13.06 3.19 -14.95
N LYS A 103 -13.68 2.01 -15.09
CA LYS A 103 -13.17 0.90 -15.91
C LYS A 103 -13.04 1.29 -17.37
N GLU A 104 -14.07 1.91 -17.94
CA GLU A 104 -14.04 2.33 -19.34
C GLU A 104 -12.95 3.36 -19.64
N TYR A 105 -12.63 4.24 -18.68
CA TYR A 105 -11.65 5.31 -18.86
C TYR A 105 -10.20 4.91 -18.49
N PHE A 106 -10.01 4.18 -17.37
CA PHE A 106 -8.68 3.83 -16.83
C PHE A 106 -8.31 2.34 -16.99
N GLY A 107 -9.24 1.48 -17.38
CA GLY A 107 -9.05 0.04 -17.45
C GLY A 107 -9.41 -0.70 -16.15
N GLU A 108 -9.35 -2.02 -16.21
CA GLU A 108 -9.82 -2.94 -15.17
C GLU A 108 -8.95 -2.88 -13.90
N LYS A 109 -7.62 -2.77 -14.03
CA LYS A 109 -6.67 -2.74 -12.89
C LYS A 109 -6.97 -1.56 -11.95
N VAL A 110 -7.17 -0.37 -12.51
CA VAL A 110 -7.50 0.85 -11.75
C VAL A 110 -8.93 0.81 -11.20
N ALA A 111 -9.90 0.32 -11.99
CA ALA A 111 -11.27 0.16 -11.53
C ALA A 111 -11.39 -0.82 -10.35
N LEU A 112 -10.65 -1.91 -10.38
CA LEU A 112 -10.62 -2.89 -9.29
C LEU A 112 -10.07 -2.29 -7.99
N TYR A 113 -9.03 -1.45 -8.09
CA TYR A 113 -8.49 -0.70 -6.94
C TYR A 113 -9.56 0.20 -6.30
N TYR A 114 -10.25 1.01 -7.10
CA TYR A 114 -11.29 1.90 -6.56
C TYR A 114 -12.52 1.12 -6.05
N LEU A 115 -12.87 0.01 -6.69
CA LEU A 115 -13.90 -0.91 -6.18
C LEU A 115 -13.52 -1.46 -4.80
N TRP A 116 -12.27 -1.91 -4.61
CA TRP A 116 -11.77 -2.36 -3.31
C TRP A 116 -11.81 -1.25 -2.27
N LEU A 117 -11.30 -0.06 -2.62
CA LEU A 117 -11.26 1.09 -1.72
C LEU A 117 -12.67 1.49 -1.28
N GLY A 118 -13.61 1.59 -2.23
CA GLY A 118 -15.00 1.92 -1.93
C GLY A 118 -15.68 0.86 -1.05
N TRP A 119 -15.42 -0.42 -1.29
CA TRP A 119 -15.94 -1.50 -0.44
C TRP A 119 -15.36 -1.46 0.97
N TYR A 120 -14.04 -1.28 1.10
CA TYR A 120 -13.34 -1.13 2.37
C TYR A 120 -13.88 0.04 3.18
N THR A 121 -14.02 1.22 2.58
CA THR A 121 -14.59 2.39 3.27
C THR A 121 -16.03 2.16 3.74
N LYS A 122 -16.89 1.55 2.91
CA LYS A 122 -18.28 1.24 3.30
C LYS A 122 -18.35 0.30 4.49
N LEU A 123 -17.54 -0.76 4.50
CA LEU A 123 -17.56 -1.73 5.61
C LEU A 123 -16.87 -1.20 6.88
N LEU A 124 -16.02 -0.19 6.76
CA LEU A 124 -15.38 0.48 7.90
C LEU A 124 -16.37 1.35 8.69
N VAL A 125 -17.47 1.83 8.06
CA VAL A 125 -18.51 2.64 8.72
C VAL A 125 -19.11 1.97 9.97
N PRO A 126 -19.64 0.73 9.93
CA PRO A 126 -20.17 0.08 11.13
C PRO A 126 -19.10 -0.17 12.20
N ALA A 127 -17.86 -0.47 11.80
CA ALA A 127 -16.75 -0.63 12.74
C ALA A 127 -16.40 0.68 13.44
N ALA A 128 -16.35 1.79 12.69
CA ALA A 128 -16.13 3.12 13.24
C ALA A 128 -17.28 3.54 14.18
N ALA A 129 -18.53 3.28 13.79
CA ALA A 129 -19.69 3.57 14.63
C ALA A 129 -19.62 2.84 15.99
N LEU A 130 -19.32 1.53 15.98
CA LEU A 130 -19.14 0.75 17.20
C LEU A 130 -17.96 1.28 18.04
N GLY A 131 -16.84 1.61 17.40
CA GLY A 131 -15.67 2.18 18.07
C GLY A 131 -15.99 3.51 18.77
N VAL A 132 -16.76 4.39 18.11
CA VAL A 132 -17.23 5.66 18.71
C VAL A 132 -18.15 5.39 19.90
N VAL A 133 -19.05 4.41 19.82
CA VAL A 133 -19.93 4.03 20.94
C VAL A 133 -19.12 3.57 22.15
N VAL A 134 -18.12 2.69 21.94
CA VAL A 134 -17.22 2.22 23.02
C VAL A 134 -16.43 3.37 23.62
N PHE A 135 -15.93 4.29 22.79
CA PHE A 135 -15.21 5.47 23.26
C PHE A 135 -16.11 6.42 24.09
N LEU A 136 -17.34 6.67 23.64
CA LEU A 136 -18.31 7.49 24.37
C LEU A 136 -18.75 6.82 25.68
N TYR A 137 -18.89 5.49 25.70
CA TYR A 137 -19.12 4.72 26.92
C TYR A 137 -17.99 4.97 27.93
N ALA A 138 -16.73 4.83 27.51
CA ALA A 138 -15.59 5.09 28.39
C ALA A 138 -15.54 6.54 28.90
N LEU A 139 -15.90 7.52 28.06
CA LEU A 139 -16.06 8.93 28.47
C LEU A 139 -17.23 9.18 29.44
N ALA A 140 -18.28 8.37 29.41
CA ALA A 140 -19.38 8.52 30.36
C ALA A 140 -19.02 7.96 31.75
N PHE A 141 -18.26 6.85 31.80
CA PHE A 141 -18.01 6.08 33.02
C PHE A 141 -16.61 6.28 33.64
N PHE A 142 -15.76 7.18 33.13
CA PHE A 142 -14.42 7.37 33.71
C PHE A 142 -14.43 7.95 35.13
N ASN A 143 -15.40 8.78 35.50
CA ASN A 143 -15.48 9.36 36.85
C ASN A 143 -15.98 8.36 37.91
N THR A 144 -16.62 7.27 37.49
CA THR A 144 -17.19 6.26 38.39
C THR A 144 -16.22 5.13 38.71
N ASN A 145 -15.15 4.96 37.93
CA ASN A 145 -14.22 3.85 38.13
C ASN A 145 -13.44 3.99 39.46
N PRO A 146 -13.46 2.97 40.35
CA PRO A 146 -12.70 3.00 41.60
C PRO A 146 -11.19 3.20 41.42
N LEU A 147 -10.58 2.62 40.37
CA LEU A 147 -9.14 2.73 40.10
C LEU A 147 -8.70 4.18 39.86
N ILE A 148 -9.49 4.95 39.10
CA ILE A 148 -9.18 6.36 38.82
C ILE A 148 -9.29 7.18 40.11
N LYS A 149 -10.30 6.91 40.95
CA LYS A 149 -10.46 7.61 42.24
C LYS A 149 -9.29 7.32 43.18
N GLU A 150 -8.85 6.06 43.24
CA GLU A 150 -7.69 5.65 44.05
C GLU A 150 -6.41 6.38 43.61
N VAL A 151 -6.12 6.43 42.31
CA VAL A 151 -4.93 7.13 41.79
C VAL A 151 -5.03 8.65 42.05
N CYS A 152 -6.16 9.27 41.72
CA CYS A 152 -6.30 10.73 41.80
C CYS A 152 -6.38 11.27 43.24
N HIS A 153 -6.85 10.48 44.21
CA HIS A 153 -6.93 10.86 45.63
C HIS A 153 -5.85 10.24 46.52
N SER A 154 -4.88 9.53 45.94
CA SER A 154 -3.78 8.92 46.69
C SER A 154 -2.75 9.95 47.17
N ASN A 155 -2.29 9.78 48.42
CA ASN A 155 -1.13 10.50 48.99
C ASN A 155 0.13 9.62 48.99
N ILE A 156 0.19 8.61 48.12
CA ILE A 156 1.31 7.65 48.07
C ILE A 156 2.48 8.30 47.32
N THR A 157 3.63 8.36 47.97
CA THR A 157 4.91 8.77 47.36
C THR A 157 5.53 7.60 46.61
N MET A 158 5.76 7.79 45.32
CA MET A 158 6.42 6.83 44.44
C MET A 158 7.94 6.99 44.52
N CYS A 159 8.65 5.88 44.31
CA CYS A 159 10.09 5.88 44.19
C CYS A 159 10.55 6.72 42.97
N PRO A 160 11.74 7.34 43.04
CA PRO A 160 12.33 8.02 41.89
C PRO A 160 12.57 7.00 40.77
N ARG A 161 12.45 7.45 39.51
CA ARG A 161 12.66 6.60 38.32
C ARG A 161 14.13 6.39 37.95
N CYS A 162 15.03 7.00 38.72
CA CYS A 162 16.48 6.96 38.48
C CYS A 162 17.19 6.75 39.82
N ASP A 163 18.37 6.13 39.77
CA ASP A 163 19.20 5.85 40.94
C ASP A 163 20.02 7.05 41.43
N ASP A 164 20.00 8.18 40.70
CA ASP A 164 20.77 9.38 41.03
C ASP A 164 20.00 10.27 42.03
N ASP A 165 20.71 10.84 43.01
CA ASP A 165 20.16 11.65 44.11
C ASP A 165 19.45 12.94 43.63
N ARG A 166 19.60 13.30 42.35
CA ARG A 166 18.99 14.47 41.72
C ARG A 166 17.54 14.26 41.28
N CYS A 167 17.04 13.03 41.33
CA CYS A 167 15.66 12.73 40.95
C CYS A 167 14.72 12.84 42.16
N PRO A 168 13.78 13.80 42.17
CA PRO A 168 12.85 13.92 43.29
C PRO A 168 11.86 12.75 43.32
N VAL A 169 11.49 12.35 44.55
CA VAL A 169 10.29 11.53 44.77
C VAL A 169 9.06 12.27 44.24
N TRP A 170 8.09 11.54 43.71
CA TRP A 170 6.91 12.10 43.09
C TRP A 170 5.64 11.45 43.66
N GLN A 171 4.55 12.21 43.74
CA GLN A 171 3.27 11.69 44.25
C GLN A 171 2.48 10.99 43.14
N LEU A 172 1.82 9.89 43.47
CA LEU A 172 1.02 9.11 42.52
C LEU A 172 -0.15 9.92 41.91
N SER A 173 -0.72 10.87 42.66
CA SER A 173 -1.79 11.77 42.20
C SER A 173 -1.44 12.59 40.95
N VAL A 174 -0.15 12.86 40.71
CA VAL A 174 0.34 13.59 39.53
C VAL A 174 0.08 12.80 38.23
N THR A 175 -0.04 11.47 38.30
CA THR A 175 -0.33 10.58 37.17
C THR A 175 -1.85 10.43 36.91
N CYS A 176 -2.71 11.14 37.65
CA CYS A 176 -4.16 11.08 37.50
C CYS A 176 -4.65 11.33 36.06
N THR A 177 -4.06 12.30 35.35
CA THR A 177 -4.42 12.59 33.94
C THR A 177 -4.07 11.43 33.01
N TYR A 178 -2.89 10.84 33.19
CA TYR A 178 -2.46 9.66 32.45
C TYR A 178 -3.35 8.44 32.75
N ALA A 179 -3.72 8.20 34.01
CA ALA A 179 -4.63 7.12 34.38
C ALA A 179 -6.03 7.28 33.75
N LYS A 180 -6.56 8.51 33.71
CA LYS A 180 -7.82 8.81 33.00
C LYS A 180 -7.73 8.52 31.51
N VAL A 181 -6.64 8.93 30.86
CA VAL A 181 -6.41 8.66 29.43
C VAL A 181 -6.22 7.16 29.19
N SER A 182 -5.52 6.45 30.07
CA SER A 182 -5.31 5.00 29.94
C SER A 182 -6.62 4.24 29.98
N HIS A 183 -7.48 4.53 30.97
CA HIS A 183 -8.80 3.88 31.09
C HIS A 183 -9.74 4.19 29.91
N LEU A 184 -9.57 5.34 29.25
CA LEU A 184 -10.33 5.68 28.04
C LEU A 184 -10.08 4.66 26.91
N PHE A 185 -8.86 4.12 26.83
CA PHE A 185 -8.46 3.12 25.83
C PHE A 185 -8.48 1.69 26.36
N ASP A 186 -8.28 1.50 27.67
CA ASP A 186 -8.22 0.19 28.32
C ASP A 186 -9.42 0.03 29.26
N ASN A 187 -10.52 -0.44 28.67
CA ASN A 187 -11.78 -0.69 29.36
C ASN A 187 -12.41 -1.99 28.86
N GLU A 188 -13.38 -2.51 29.59
CA GLU A 188 -14.06 -3.76 29.23
C GLU A 188 -14.70 -3.71 27.82
N GLY A 189 -15.13 -2.52 27.38
CA GLY A 189 -15.69 -2.30 26.05
C GLY A 189 -14.68 -2.48 24.92
N THR A 190 -13.39 -2.18 25.13
CA THR A 190 -12.36 -2.40 24.09
C THR A 190 -12.03 -3.87 23.88
N VAL A 191 -12.22 -4.71 24.90
CA VAL A 191 -12.15 -6.18 24.74
C VAL A 191 -13.27 -6.69 23.83
N ALA A 192 -14.50 -6.23 24.04
CA ALA A 192 -15.64 -6.55 23.16
C ALA A 192 -15.42 -6.03 21.73
N PHE A 193 -14.88 -4.81 21.59
CA PHE A 193 -14.52 -4.24 20.30
C PHE A 193 -13.44 -5.05 19.58
N ALA A 194 -12.42 -5.54 20.29
CA ALA A 194 -11.37 -6.38 19.71
C ALA A 194 -11.93 -7.70 19.14
N MET A 195 -12.84 -8.36 19.87
CA MET A 195 -13.54 -9.55 19.37
C MET A 195 -14.36 -9.23 18.11
N PHE A 196 -15.10 -8.12 18.12
CA PHE A 196 -15.82 -7.65 16.94
C PHE A 196 -14.88 -7.40 15.76
N MET A 197 -13.73 -6.74 15.96
CA MET A 197 -12.78 -6.44 14.89
C MET A 197 -12.20 -7.69 14.25
N ALA A 198 -11.97 -8.76 15.02
CA ALA A 198 -11.55 -10.05 14.49
C ALA A 198 -12.61 -10.68 13.57
N ILE A 199 -13.89 -10.64 13.99
CA ILE A 199 -15.01 -11.11 13.17
C ILE A 199 -15.21 -10.21 11.94
N TRP A 200 -15.11 -8.89 12.12
CA TRP A 200 -15.23 -7.93 11.04
C TRP A 200 -14.16 -8.15 9.96
N ALA A 201 -12.90 -8.42 10.36
CA ALA A 201 -11.81 -8.67 9.43
C ALA A 201 -12.03 -9.94 8.59
N THR A 202 -12.53 -11.02 9.21
CA THR A 202 -12.85 -12.26 8.47
C THR A 202 -14.03 -12.06 7.52
N LEU A 203 -15.10 -11.41 7.98
CA LEU A 203 -16.26 -11.07 7.13
C LEU A 203 -15.87 -10.14 5.98
N PHE A 204 -15.02 -9.15 6.23
CA PHE A 204 -14.52 -8.22 5.21
C PHE A 204 -13.85 -8.97 4.06
N LEU A 205 -12.91 -9.87 4.39
CA LEU A 205 -12.18 -10.63 3.37
C LEU A 205 -13.08 -11.58 2.60
N GLU A 206 -14.01 -12.26 3.26
CA GLU A 206 -14.96 -13.17 2.60
C GLU A 206 -15.95 -12.43 1.69
N PHE A 207 -16.49 -11.29 2.14
CA PHE A 207 -17.34 -10.46 1.29
C PHE A 207 -16.57 -9.84 0.13
N TRP A 208 -15.32 -9.42 0.35
CA TRP A 208 -14.48 -8.91 -0.71
C TRP A 208 -14.23 -9.95 -1.80
N LYS A 209 -13.90 -11.20 -1.43
CA LYS A 209 -13.72 -12.30 -2.40
C LYS A 209 -14.97 -12.48 -3.28
N ARG A 210 -16.17 -12.46 -2.69
CA ARG A 210 -17.44 -12.60 -3.41
C ARG A 210 -17.68 -11.43 -4.36
N ILE A 211 -17.52 -10.20 -3.89
CA ILE A 211 -17.79 -8.99 -4.69
C ILE A 211 -16.79 -8.83 -5.83
N ARG A 212 -15.52 -9.13 -5.55
CA ARG A 212 -14.48 -9.21 -6.57
C ARG A 212 -14.88 -10.21 -7.65
N ALA A 213 -15.27 -11.43 -7.27
CA ALA A 213 -15.68 -12.45 -8.25
C ALA A 213 -16.85 -11.94 -9.12
N THR A 214 -17.90 -11.36 -8.53
CA THR A 214 -19.03 -10.82 -9.30
C THR A 214 -18.62 -9.74 -10.31
N HIS A 215 -17.78 -8.77 -9.91
CA HIS A 215 -17.39 -7.68 -10.82
C HIS A 215 -16.39 -8.14 -11.87
N VAL A 216 -15.39 -8.93 -11.48
CA VAL A 216 -14.39 -9.45 -12.40
C VAL A 216 -15.02 -10.40 -13.41
N SER A 217 -15.96 -11.26 -13.01
CA SER A 217 -16.74 -12.07 -13.95
C SER A 217 -17.64 -11.22 -14.85
N ALA A 218 -18.27 -10.15 -14.34
CA ALA A 218 -19.04 -9.23 -15.16
C ALA A 218 -18.18 -8.45 -16.17
N TRP A 219 -16.91 -8.23 -15.85
CA TRP A 219 -15.91 -7.64 -16.76
C TRP A 219 -15.27 -8.68 -17.67
N HIS A 220 -15.60 -9.97 -17.51
CA HIS A 220 -15.03 -11.11 -18.22
C HIS A 220 -13.55 -11.37 -17.96
N VAL A 221 -12.93 -10.74 -16.94
CA VAL A 221 -11.48 -10.82 -16.65
C VAL A 221 -11.18 -11.83 -15.53
N TYR A 222 -12.03 -12.86 -15.35
CA TYR A 222 -11.91 -13.78 -14.21
C TYR A 222 -10.72 -14.73 -14.33
N ASP A 223 -10.52 -15.29 -15.53
CA ASP A 223 -9.42 -16.21 -15.82
C ASP A 223 -8.18 -15.49 -16.38
N TRP A 224 -8.19 -14.16 -16.41
CA TRP A 224 -7.09 -13.37 -16.96
C TRP A 224 -5.90 -13.31 -15.99
N CYS A 225 -4.71 -13.61 -16.50
CA CYS A 225 -3.45 -13.54 -15.75
C CYS A 225 -2.43 -12.69 -16.50
N GLU A 226 -2.05 -11.54 -15.93
CA GLU A 226 -1.07 -10.58 -16.49
C GLU A 226 0.29 -11.26 -16.78
N GLU A 227 0.73 -12.16 -15.90
CA GLU A 227 1.99 -12.91 -16.05
C GLU A 227 1.96 -13.89 -17.23
N GLU A 228 0.84 -14.58 -17.44
CA GLU A 228 0.71 -15.52 -18.56
C GLU A 228 0.64 -14.78 -19.90
N GLU A 229 -0.08 -13.65 -19.95
CA GLU A 229 -0.13 -12.80 -21.13
C GLU A 229 1.28 -12.33 -21.51
N GLU A 230 2.03 -11.73 -20.59
CA GLU A 230 3.41 -11.27 -20.87
C GLU A 230 4.31 -12.39 -21.41
N LEU A 231 4.24 -13.60 -20.82
CA LEU A 231 5.06 -14.74 -21.22
C LEU A 231 4.67 -15.31 -22.59
N ILE A 232 3.37 -15.49 -22.84
CA ILE A 232 2.87 -15.91 -24.16
C ILE A 232 3.29 -14.88 -25.20
N MET A 233 3.25 -13.59 -24.84
CA MET A 233 3.62 -12.53 -25.74
C MET A 233 5.11 -12.50 -26.09
N GLU A 234 6.00 -12.75 -25.14
CA GLU A 234 7.44 -12.88 -25.42
C GLU A 234 7.72 -14.05 -26.39
N ILE A 235 6.94 -15.13 -26.29
CA ILE A 235 7.08 -16.32 -27.15
C ILE A 235 6.59 -16.05 -28.58
N VAL A 236 5.37 -15.51 -28.74
CA VAL A 236 4.77 -15.29 -30.07
C VAL A 236 5.56 -14.30 -30.90
N ASN A 237 6.10 -13.26 -30.26
CA ASN A 237 6.87 -12.23 -30.96
C ASN A 237 8.34 -12.59 -31.19
N ASN A 238 8.81 -13.75 -30.72
CA ASN A 238 10.17 -14.18 -31.02
C ASN A 238 10.18 -14.91 -32.38
N PRO A 239 10.69 -14.29 -33.46
CA PRO A 239 10.71 -14.90 -34.79
C PRO A 239 11.52 -16.20 -34.84
N ASP A 240 12.48 -16.37 -33.92
CA ASP A 240 13.31 -17.57 -33.80
C ASP A 240 12.69 -18.60 -32.84
N CYS A 241 11.54 -18.29 -32.21
CA CYS A 241 10.86 -19.11 -31.19
C CYS A 241 11.78 -19.60 -30.07
N GLU A 242 12.88 -18.90 -29.80
CA GLU A 242 13.80 -19.25 -28.72
C GLU A 242 13.17 -18.83 -27.39
N ALA A 243 12.57 -19.79 -26.70
CA ALA A 243 12.10 -19.58 -25.33
C ALA A 243 13.29 -19.13 -24.47
N LYS A 244 13.16 -17.97 -23.82
CA LYS A 244 14.17 -17.48 -22.90
C LYS A 244 14.34 -18.48 -21.78
N GLN A 245 15.46 -19.21 -21.79
CA GLN A 245 15.66 -20.31 -20.87
C GLN A 245 15.95 -19.76 -19.47
N PHE A 246 14.92 -19.68 -18.65
CA PHE A 246 15.08 -19.29 -17.26
C PHE A 246 15.72 -20.43 -16.47
N SER A 247 16.94 -20.19 -15.99
CA SER A 247 17.57 -21.04 -14.99
C SER A 247 17.45 -20.37 -13.64
N HIS A 248 16.61 -20.94 -12.77
CA HIS A 248 16.50 -20.45 -11.40
C HIS A 248 17.81 -20.73 -10.66
N SER A 249 18.56 -19.66 -10.35
CA SER A 249 19.78 -19.78 -9.57
C SER A 249 19.44 -19.82 -8.08
N TYR A 250 19.48 -21.03 -7.49
CA TYR A 250 19.29 -21.22 -6.05
C TYR A 250 20.28 -20.39 -5.21
N LEU A 251 21.49 -20.15 -5.74
CA LEU A 251 22.49 -19.32 -5.06
C LEU A 251 22.08 -17.84 -5.02
N GLN A 252 21.51 -17.31 -6.11
CA GLN A 252 21.02 -15.92 -6.14
C GLN A 252 19.77 -15.76 -5.28
N SER A 253 18.85 -16.71 -5.33
CA SER A 253 17.63 -16.69 -4.49
C SER A 253 17.96 -16.76 -2.99
N THR A 254 18.89 -17.65 -2.60
CA THR A 254 19.36 -17.73 -1.20
C THR A 254 20.10 -16.47 -0.76
N LEU A 255 20.93 -15.87 -1.63
CA LEU A 255 21.57 -14.58 -1.35
C LEU A 255 20.54 -13.47 -1.15
N VAL A 256 19.52 -13.37 -2.02
CA VAL A 256 18.44 -12.39 -1.88
C VAL A 256 17.68 -12.58 -0.57
N LEU A 257 17.38 -13.83 -0.18
CA LEU A 257 16.75 -14.13 1.10
C LEU A 257 17.61 -13.72 2.30
N ILE A 258 18.93 -13.96 2.24
CA ILE A 258 19.88 -13.52 3.27
C ILE A 258 19.91 -11.99 3.37
N LEU A 259 19.91 -11.28 2.24
CA LEU A 259 19.89 -9.82 2.24
C LEU A 259 18.58 -9.25 2.81
N ILE A 260 17.43 -9.85 2.49
CA ILE A 260 16.12 -9.44 3.04
C ILE A 260 16.10 -9.67 4.55
N THR A 261 16.52 -10.85 5.02
CA THR A 261 16.56 -11.14 6.46
C THR A 261 17.52 -10.23 7.21
N LEU A 262 18.68 -9.90 6.63
CA LEU A 262 19.61 -8.91 7.18
C LEU A 262 18.96 -7.52 7.26
N MET A 263 18.25 -7.09 6.21
CA MET A 263 17.52 -5.83 6.20
C MET A 263 16.47 -5.77 7.33
N LEU A 264 15.70 -6.84 7.53
CA LEU A 264 14.72 -6.92 8.62
C LEU A 264 15.39 -6.80 9.99
N ILE A 265 16.52 -7.47 10.20
CA ILE A 265 17.30 -7.38 11.45
C ILE A 265 17.77 -5.93 11.68
N VAL A 266 18.23 -5.24 10.63
CA VAL A 266 18.65 -3.84 10.73
C VAL A 266 17.47 -2.93 11.10
N ILE A 267 16.29 -3.14 10.51
CA ILE A 267 15.08 -2.37 10.83
C ILE A 267 14.65 -2.61 12.29
N ILE A 268 14.60 -3.87 12.72
CA ILE A 268 14.25 -4.23 14.10
C ILE A 268 15.29 -3.69 15.09
N GLY A 269 16.57 -3.75 14.75
CA GLY A 269 17.65 -3.22 15.57
C GLY A 269 17.59 -1.70 15.71
N PHE A 270 17.33 -0.98 14.62
CA PHE A 270 17.20 0.47 14.65
C PHE A 270 15.97 0.92 15.45
N THR A 271 14.83 0.25 15.28
CA THR A 271 13.62 0.54 16.06
C THR A 271 13.83 0.26 17.55
N HIS A 272 14.51 -0.83 17.92
CA HIS A 272 14.92 -1.09 19.30
C HIS A 272 15.85 0.01 19.85
N ALA A 273 16.85 0.43 19.07
CA ALA A 273 17.77 1.49 19.48
C ALA A 273 17.03 2.81 19.77
N LEU A 274 16.01 3.16 18.98
CA LEU A 274 15.15 4.32 19.24
C LEU A 274 14.32 4.18 20.52
N VAL A 275 13.79 2.98 20.80
CA VAL A 275 13.06 2.72 22.04
C VAL A 275 13.99 2.87 23.25
N VAL A 276 15.21 2.33 23.18
CA VAL A 276 16.23 2.50 24.22
C VAL A 276 16.59 3.97 24.38
N PHE A 277 16.84 4.69 23.27
CA PHE A 277 17.10 6.13 23.30
C PHE A 277 15.97 6.89 24.03
N ARG A 278 14.70 6.58 23.75
CA ARG A 278 13.56 7.22 24.42
C ARG A 278 13.56 6.98 25.93
N VAL A 279 13.86 5.76 26.37
CA VAL A 279 13.91 5.41 27.81
C VAL A 279 15.06 6.14 28.50
N VAL A 280 16.20 6.31 27.84
CA VAL A 280 17.38 7.01 28.38
C VAL A 280 17.24 8.54 28.30
N ALA A 281 16.52 9.08 27.31
CA ALA A 281 16.33 10.51 27.15
C ALA A 281 15.46 11.14 28.26
N ALA A 282 14.44 10.42 28.75
CA ALA A 282 13.56 10.91 29.81
C ALA A 282 14.30 11.28 31.12
N PRO A 283 15.17 10.44 31.70
CA PRO A 283 15.95 10.80 32.88
C PRO A 283 16.97 11.90 32.57
N LEU A 284 17.62 11.89 31.40
CA LEU A 284 18.58 12.92 31.00
C LEU A 284 17.94 14.32 30.93
N MET A 285 16.72 14.41 30.38
CA MET A 285 15.97 15.69 30.32
C MET A 285 15.57 16.20 31.70
N SER A 286 15.31 15.29 32.66
CA SER A 286 14.98 15.67 34.03
C SER A 286 16.15 16.29 34.80
N GLN A 287 17.39 16.01 34.36
CA GLN A 287 18.62 16.57 34.89
C GLN A 287 19.05 17.89 34.23
N SER A 288 18.34 18.35 33.19
CA SER A 288 18.68 19.58 32.47
C SER A 288 18.52 20.83 33.33
N ASP A 289 19.41 21.81 33.14
CA ASP A 289 19.39 23.10 33.83
C ASP A 289 18.20 24.00 33.42
N TRP A 290 17.56 23.69 32.29
CA TRP A 290 16.38 24.42 31.84
C TRP A 290 15.14 24.05 32.64
N LYS A 291 14.65 25.02 33.43
CA LYS A 291 13.48 24.87 34.32
C LYS A 291 12.23 24.34 33.59
N LEU A 292 11.98 24.78 32.36
CA LEU A 292 10.86 24.31 31.52
C LEU A 292 11.03 22.84 31.08
N LEU A 293 12.26 22.44 30.75
CA LEU A 293 12.56 21.07 30.31
C LEU A 293 12.46 20.09 31.49
N LYS A 294 12.86 20.54 32.68
CA LYS A 294 12.75 19.79 33.93
C LYS A 294 11.29 19.57 34.36
N GLU A 295 10.43 20.58 34.23
CA GLU A 295 9.02 20.52 34.63
C GLU A 295 8.17 19.66 33.68
N HIS A 296 8.51 19.62 32.39
CA HIS A 296 7.78 18.84 31.37
C HIS A 296 8.60 17.69 30.75
N ALA A 297 9.63 17.21 31.44
CA ALA A 297 10.61 16.26 30.91
C ALA A 297 9.98 15.00 30.28
N ASN A 298 8.99 14.40 30.95
CA ASN A 298 8.30 13.20 30.45
C ASN A 298 7.54 13.45 29.15
N ILE A 299 6.83 14.58 29.06
CA ILE A 299 6.05 14.95 27.86
C ILE A 299 7.01 15.28 26.71
N ALA A 300 8.06 16.05 26.99
CA ALA A 300 9.09 16.40 26.03
C ALA A 300 9.81 15.15 25.48
N ALA A 301 10.17 14.19 26.32
CA ALA A 301 10.82 12.94 25.91
C ALA A 301 9.90 12.06 25.05
N VAL A 302 8.59 11.98 25.38
CA VAL A 302 7.60 11.25 24.57
C VAL A 302 7.44 11.89 23.19
N LEU A 303 7.31 13.22 23.13
CA LEU A 303 7.15 13.95 21.86
C LEU A 303 8.42 13.87 21.00
N LEU A 304 9.61 14.08 21.59
CA LEU A 304 10.87 13.95 20.87
C LEU A 304 11.06 12.52 20.33
N GLY A 305 10.75 11.51 21.14
CA GLY A 305 10.77 10.12 20.72
C GLY A 305 9.83 9.84 19.54
N ALA A 306 8.60 10.38 19.57
CA ALA A 306 7.64 10.23 18.48
C ALA A 306 8.11 10.88 17.18
N VAL A 307 8.68 12.10 17.25
CA VAL A 307 9.21 12.81 16.08
C VAL A 307 10.41 12.07 15.48
N LEU A 308 11.37 11.63 16.31
CA LEU A 308 12.53 10.87 15.85
C LEU A 308 12.09 9.54 15.20
N HIS A 309 11.15 8.83 15.84
CA HIS A 309 10.61 7.59 15.29
C HIS A 309 9.92 7.80 13.94
N TYR A 310 9.15 8.89 13.79
CA TYR A 310 8.54 9.25 12.51
C TYR A 310 9.59 9.53 11.42
N ILE A 311 10.60 10.36 11.71
CA ILE A 311 11.68 10.69 10.77
C ILE A 311 12.40 9.42 10.32
N THR A 312 12.72 8.54 11.28
CA THR A 312 13.32 7.24 11.00
C THR A 312 12.47 6.39 10.08
N ILE A 313 11.16 6.26 10.34
CA ILE A 313 10.27 5.46 9.47
C ILE A 313 10.29 6.02 8.04
N GLN A 314 10.25 7.35 7.87
CA GLN A 314 10.28 7.97 6.54
C GLN A 314 11.60 7.70 5.79
N ILE A 315 12.73 7.81 6.49
CA ILE A 315 14.05 7.49 5.92
C ILE A 315 14.11 6.00 5.58
N MET A 316 13.70 5.13 6.50
CA MET A 316 13.73 3.68 6.32
C MET A 316 12.83 3.24 5.16
N ASN A 317 11.64 3.82 4.99
CA ASN A 317 10.76 3.51 3.86
C ASN A 317 11.41 3.85 2.52
N ARG A 318 12.16 4.97 2.42
CA ARG A 318 12.90 5.30 1.19
C ARG A 318 14.06 4.36 0.94
N VAL A 319 14.81 4.01 1.99
CA VAL A 319 15.91 3.04 1.89
C VAL A 319 15.37 1.67 1.50
N ASN A 320 14.31 1.18 2.14
CA ASN A 320 13.68 -0.11 1.83
C ASN A 320 13.20 -0.15 0.38
N ARG A 321 12.57 0.93 -0.12
CA ARG A 321 12.18 1.02 -1.53
C ARG A 321 13.37 0.87 -2.47
N TRP A 322 14.47 1.59 -2.20
CA TRP A 322 15.68 1.52 -3.02
C TRP A 322 16.33 0.13 -2.99
N VAL A 323 16.46 -0.45 -1.80
CA VAL A 323 17.02 -1.80 -1.60
C VAL A 323 16.14 -2.85 -2.29
N SER A 324 14.82 -2.79 -2.11
CA SER A 324 13.85 -3.69 -2.72
C SER A 324 13.94 -3.69 -4.24
N HIS A 325 14.06 -2.51 -4.87
CA HIS A 325 14.30 -2.43 -6.32
C HIS A 325 15.61 -3.13 -6.71
N LYS A 326 16.71 -2.86 -5.99
CA LYS A 326 18.01 -3.46 -6.31
C LYS A 326 18.01 -4.98 -6.12
N LEU A 327 17.31 -5.49 -5.12
CA LEU A 327 17.13 -6.92 -4.89
C LEU A 327 16.33 -7.59 -6.00
N CYS A 328 15.30 -6.92 -6.54
CA CYS A 328 14.57 -7.42 -7.70
C CYS A 328 15.43 -7.47 -8.97
N ASP A 329 16.33 -6.49 -9.16
CA ASP A 329 17.27 -6.51 -10.29
C ASP A 329 18.30 -7.65 -10.18
N ILE A 330 18.68 -8.03 -8.96
CA ILE A 330 19.58 -9.17 -8.69
C ILE A 330 18.89 -10.51 -8.94
N GLU A 331 17.59 -10.62 -8.60
CA GLU A 331 16.80 -11.86 -8.74
C GLU A 331 16.51 -12.23 -10.20
N LYS A 332 16.58 -11.28 -11.14
CA LYS A 332 16.38 -11.48 -12.59
C LYS A 332 15.12 -12.30 -12.91
N LEU A 333 13.97 -11.80 -12.50
CA LEU A 333 12.66 -12.44 -12.73
C LEU A 333 12.27 -12.46 -14.21
N ASN A 334 11.42 -13.41 -14.58
CA ASN A 334 11.02 -13.68 -15.97
C ASN A 334 10.10 -12.63 -16.57
N SER A 335 9.14 -12.15 -15.79
CA SER A 335 8.08 -11.25 -16.25
C SER A 335 8.07 -9.95 -15.43
N SER A 336 7.50 -8.91 -16.01
CA SER A 336 7.34 -7.62 -15.35
C SER A 336 6.34 -7.75 -14.18
N ALA A 337 5.26 -8.50 -14.39
CA ALA A 337 4.28 -8.84 -13.34
C ALA A 337 4.90 -9.60 -12.16
N ALA A 338 5.79 -10.58 -12.42
CA ALA A 338 6.52 -11.28 -11.36
C ALA A 338 7.47 -10.33 -10.61
N LYS A 339 8.12 -9.40 -11.32
CA LYS A 339 8.96 -8.34 -10.72
C LYS A 339 8.14 -7.44 -9.80
N GLU A 340 6.96 -7.00 -10.22
CA GLU A 340 6.04 -6.20 -9.39
C GLU A 340 5.59 -6.97 -8.14
N ARG A 341 5.24 -8.25 -8.27
CA ARG A 341 4.82 -9.11 -7.16
C ARG A 341 5.95 -9.31 -6.14
N SER A 342 7.15 -9.67 -6.61
CA SER A 342 8.33 -9.84 -5.74
C SER A 342 8.70 -8.53 -5.06
N PHE A 343 8.70 -7.41 -5.79
CA PHE A 343 8.93 -6.08 -5.23
C PHE A 343 7.90 -5.72 -4.15
N THR A 344 6.62 -5.99 -4.40
CA THR A 344 5.53 -5.75 -3.44
C THR A 344 5.79 -6.52 -2.15
N VAL A 345 6.09 -7.82 -2.24
CA VAL A 345 6.40 -8.62 -1.05
C VAL A 345 7.60 -8.06 -0.30
N LYS A 346 8.70 -7.73 -0.98
CA LYS A 346 9.93 -7.19 -0.35
C LYS A 346 9.73 -5.80 0.28
N MET A 347 8.89 -4.96 -0.32
CA MET A 347 8.60 -3.62 0.19
C MET A 347 7.69 -3.65 1.43
N PHE A 348 6.75 -4.60 1.49
CA PHE A 348 5.79 -4.72 2.60
C PHE A 348 6.24 -5.67 3.72
N THR A 349 7.27 -6.48 3.47
CA THR A 349 7.97 -7.28 4.51
C THR A 349 8.99 -6.39 5.20
#